data_AF-A0AAU6L189-F1
#
_entry.id   AF-A0AAU6L189-F1
#
_cell.length_a   1.000
_cell.length_b   1.000
_cell.length_c   1.000
_cell.angle_alpha   90.00
_cell.angle_beta   90.00
_cell.angle_gamma   90.00
#
_symmetry.space_group_name_H-M   'P 1'
#
loop_
_entity.id
_entity.type
_entity.pdbx_description
1 polymer ?
#
loop_
_entity_poly.entity_id
_entity_poly.type
_entity_poly.pdbx_seq_one_letter_code
_entity_poly.pdbx_strand_id
1 'polypeptide(L)'
;MLRLCLRRLASVVPIMAIVATLTFLLVQLVPGDPASFLLGSGATADEVARLRSSMGLDRPALVQYGDWLGGLFHGDLGVSLVSNQKVAASLGSAVPVTVSVALLATVFTLLIGVTLGTVAAVRGGLVDRAVMWGASIGMAVPSFWLAGLLVFVFAIRLPVLPATGYVAFTVSPGQWLSHLILPMVAVGLAGVGPVAFQTRVGVVEQLSRDYVRTLAANGLSRRRIVCRHVLRNASGPVATVASLGFVFALGGVMVIEAIFNLPGVGTLMLSAIRQHDLPIVQGAVLAFSLIIVAVNLLSDVVAAALNPRIRFS
;
A
#
# COMPACT_ATOMS: atom_id res chain seq x y z
N MET A 1 -2.39 25.49 6.44
CA MET A 1 -3.11 24.32 5.88
C MET A 1 -3.23 24.42 4.38
N LEU A 2 -4.01 25.35 3.81
CA LEU A 2 -4.17 25.48 2.35
C LEU A 2 -2.84 25.64 1.59
N ARG A 3 -1.94 26.53 2.07
CA ARG A 3 -0.60 26.72 1.48
C ARG A 3 0.29 25.47 1.53
N LEU A 4 0.17 24.67 2.60
CA LEU A 4 0.89 23.40 2.74
C LEU A 4 0.34 22.37 1.74
N CYS A 5 -0.99 22.22 1.68
CA CYS A 5 -1.64 21.33 0.72
C CYS A 5 -1.30 21.71 -0.73
N LEU A 6 -1.32 23.00 -1.08
CA LEU A 6 -0.94 23.47 -2.41
C LEU A 6 0.52 23.21 -2.75
N ARG A 7 1.45 23.48 -1.82
CA ARG A 7 2.89 23.21 -2.01
C ARG A 7 3.15 21.71 -2.18
N ARG A 8 2.47 20.87 -1.41
CA ARG A 8 2.59 19.41 -1.50
C ARG A 8 1.95 18.88 -2.78
N LEU A 9 0.79 19.41 -3.18
CA LEU A 9 0.14 19.04 -4.45
C LEU A 9 1.02 19.43 -5.65
N ALA A 10 1.66 20.61 -5.60
CA ALA A 10 2.62 21.02 -6.61
C ALA A 10 3.84 20.08 -6.68
N SER A 11 4.26 19.46 -5.56
CA SER A 11 5.34 18.46 -5.55
C SER A 11 4.95 17.10 -6.14
N VAL A 12 3.66 16.80 -6.26
CA VAL A 12 3.17 15.56 -6.90
C VAL A 12 3.54 15.54 -8.37
N VAL A 13 3.39 16.67 -9.07
CA VAL A 13 3.62 16.79 -10.51
C VAL A 13 5.05 16.40 -10.90
N PRO A 14 6.13 16.98 -10.33
CA PRO A 14 7.50 16.59 -10.68
C PRO A 14 7.82 15.15 -10.27
N ILE A 15 7.29 14.66 -9.14
CA ILE A 15 7.49 13.26 -8.73
C ILE A 15 6.86 12.31 -9.76
N MET A 16 5.61 12.55 -10.15
CA MET A 16 4.92 11.71 -11.14
C MET A 16 5.56 11.82 -12.52
N ALA A 17 6.06 13.00 -12.91
CA ALA A 17 6.80 13.17 -14.15
C ALA A 17 8.11 12.34 -14.15
N ILE A 18 8.86 12.36 -13.04
CA ILE A 18 10.08 11.55 -12.88
C ILE A 18 9.73 10.06 -12.93
N VAL A 19 8.71 9.62 -12.19
CA VAL A 19 8.25 8.23 -12.21
C VAL A 19 7.86 7.83 -13.63
N ALA A 20 7.02 8.60 -14.32
CA ALA A 20 6.60 8.31 -15.68
C ALA A 20 7.79 8.19 -16.64
N THR A 21 8.72 9.14 -16.57
CA THR A 21 9.97 9.12 -17.36
C THR A 21 10.77 7.85 -17.10
N LEU A 22 11.05 7.55 -15.82
CA LEU A 22 11.84 6.39 -15.43
C LEU A 22 11.15 5.08 -15.81
N THR A 23 9.84 4.98 -15.61
CA THR A 23 9.05 3.82 -16.00
C THR A 23 9.10 3.59 -17.51
N PHE A 24 8.99 4.63 -18.33
CA PHE A 24 9.15 4.51 -19.77
C PHE A 24 10.55 4.02 -20.16
N LEU A 25 11.60 4.62 -19.59
CA LEU A 25 12.99 4.24 -19.87
C LEU A 25 13.28 2.79 -19.45
N LEU A 26 12.81 2.38 -18.27
CA LEU A 26 12.98 1.01 -17.79
C LEU A 26 12.31 -0.01 -18.70
N VAL A 27 11.13 0.32 -19.24
CA VAL A 27 10.41 -0.54 -20.18
C VAL A 27 11.17 -0.67 -21.51
N GLN A 28 11.80 0.39 -22.00
CA GLN A 28 12.64 0.33 -23.21
C GLN A 28 13.90 -0.54 -23.03
N LEU A 29 14.35 -0.75 -21.79
CA LEU A 29 15.47 -1.63 -21.47
C LEU A 29 15.07 -3.10 -21.28
N VAL A 30 13.77 -3.40 -21.25
CA VAL A 30 13.30 -4.79 -21.14
C VAL A 30 13.67 -5.54 -22.43
N PRO A 31 14.44 -6.64 -22.33
CA PRO A 31 14.80 -7.41 -23.50
C PRO A 31 13.57 -8.12 -24.06
N GLY A 32 13.51 -8.20 -25.40
CA GLY A 32 12.44 -8.86 -26.12
C GLY A 32 11.52 -7.88 -26.85
N ASP A 33 10.99 -8.32 -27.98
CA ASP A 33 10.05 -7.54 -28.79
C ASP A 33 8.62 -7.93 -28.44
N PRO A 34 7.78 -6.99 -27.95
CA PRO A 34 6.37 -7.25 -27.67
C PRO A 34 5.62 -7.82 -28.88
N ALA A 35 5.93 -7.38 -30.10
CA ALA A 35 5.29 -7.89 -31.31
C ALA A 35 5.61 -9.37 -31.56
N SER A 36 6.88 -9.76 -31.38
CA SER A 36 7.30 -11.16 -31.45
C SER A 36 6.67 -12.02 -30.36
N PHE A 37 6.50 -11.47 -29.16
CA PHE A 37 5.86 -12.20 -28.06
C PHE A 37 4.37 -12.46 -28.34
N LEU A 38 3.66 -11.47 -28.87
CA LEU A 38 2.23 -11.58 -29.20
C LEU A 38 1.94 -12.56 -30.35
N LEU A 39 2.79 -12.57 -31.38
CA LEU A 39 2.63 -13.47 -32.53
C LEU A 39 3.17 -14.89 -32.24
N GLY A 40 4.01 -15.04 -31.22
CA GLY A 40 4.60 -16.31 -30.82
C GLY A 40 5.76 -16.76 -31.71
N SER A 41 6.38 -17.88 -31.34
CA SER A 41 7.62 -18.37 -31.97
C SER A 41 7.46 -18.88 -33.41
N GLY A 42 6.23 -19.00 -33.91
CA GLY A 42 5.94 -19.43 -35.29
C GLY A 42 5.77 -18.29 -36.29
N ALA A 43 5.83 -17.03 -35.83
CA ALA A 43 5.58 -15.86 -36.67
C ALA A 43 6.71 -15.60 -37.67
N THR A 44 6.35 -15.25 -38.90
CA THR A 44 7.32 -14.81 -39.90
C THR A 44 7.87 -13.43 -39.56
N ALA A 45 9.09 -13.12 -39.99
CA ALA A 45 9.71 -11.80 -39.76
C ALA A 45 8.85 -10.65 -40.33
N ASP A 46 8.15 -10.89 -41.44
CA ASP A 46 7.26 -9.90 -42.07
C ASP A 46 5.96 -9.67 -41.27
N GLU A 47 5.44 -10.68 -40.58
CA GLU A 47 4.30 -10.51 -39.66
C GLU A 47 4.70 -9.70 -38.43
N VAL A 48 5.88 -9.98 -37.88
CA VAL A 48 6.43 -9.23 -36.74
C VAL A 48 6.65 -7.77 -37.12
N ALA A 49 7.32 -7.49 -38.25
CA ALA A 49 7.58 -6.13 -38.70
C ALA A 49 6.29 -5.33 -38.95
N ARG A 50 5.26 -5.96 -39.54
CA ARG A 50 3.95 -5.34 -39.73
C ARG A 50 3.28 -4.98 -38.40
N LEU A 51 3.32 -5.89 -37.42
CA LEU A 51 2.73 -5.65 -36.12
C LEU A 51 3.48 -4.54 -35.36
N ARG A 52 4.82 -4.55 -35.36
CA ARG A 52 5.66 -3.50 -34.77
C ARG A 52 5.32 -2.12 -35.33
N SER A 53 5.18 -2.03 -36.65
CA SER A 53 4.84 -0.78 -37.32
C SER A 53 3.46 -0.28 -36.92
N SER A 54 2.47 -1.18 -36.86
CA SER A 54 1.11 -0.83 -36.45
C SER A 54 1.02 -0.36 -34.99
N MET A 55 1.89 -0.87 -34.12
CA MET A 55 1.99 -0.46 -32.71
C MET A 55 2.90 0.76 -32.50
N GLY A 56 3.54 1.28 -33.55
CA GLY A 56 4.49 2.38 -33.44
C GLY A 56 5.80 2.04 -32.73
N LEU A 57 6.11 0.75 -32.53
CA LEU A 57 7.33 0.29 -31.85
C LEU A 57 8.61 0.54 -32.65
N ASP A 58 8.48 0.83 -33.95
CA ASP A 58 9.60 1.16 -34.84
C ASP A 58 9.97 2.66 -34.82
N ARG A 59 9.17 3.50 -34.17
CA ARG A 59 9.45 4.94 -34.06
C ARG A 59 10.62 5.19 -33.10
N PRO A 60 11.37 6.30 -33.25
CA PRO A 60 12.39 6.67 -32.28
C PRO A 60 11.81 6.75 -30.85
N ALA A 61 12.56 6.28 -29.86
CA ALA A 61 12.11 6.23 -28.46
C ALA A 61 11.61 7.57 -27.93
N LEU A 62 12.20 8.69 -28.37
CA LEU A 62 11.79 10.04 -27.97
C LEU A 62 10.39 10.41 -28.50
N VAL A 63 10.02 9.91 -29.70
CA VAL A 63 8.68 10.11 -30.28
C VAL A 63 7.67 9.26 -29.53
N GLN A 64 7.97 7.99 -29.29
CA GLN A 64 7.12 7.10 -28.49
C GLN A 64 6.87 7.67 -27.10
N TYR A 65 7.91 8.24 -26.48
CA TYR A 65 7.81 8.90 -25.19
C TYR A 65 6.88 10.12 -25.25
N GLY A 66 7.05 10.99 -26.26
CA GLY A 66 6.20 12.17 -26.45
C GLY A 66 4.72 11.81 -26.66
N ASP A 67 4.45 10.81 -27.50
CA ASP A 67 3.09 10.30 -27.77
C ASP A 67 2.46 9.74 -26.49
N TRP A 68 3.20 8.91 -25.74
CA TRP A 68 2.75 8.32 -24.49
C TRP A 68 2.47 9.38 -23.41
N LEU A 69 3.38 10.33 -23.24
CA LEU A 69 3.24 11.40 -22.25
C LEU A 69 2.09 12.36 -22.60
N GLY A 70 1.90 12.64 -23.90
CA GLY A 70 0.74 13.35 -24.41
C GLY A 70 -0.58 12.64 -24.07
N GLY A 71 -0.62 11.31 -24.22
CA GLY A 71 -1.73 10.47 -23.79
C GLY A 71 -2.01 10.58 -22.29
N LEU A 72 -0.97 10.51 -21.45
CA LEU A 72 -1.10 10.63 -20.00
C LEU A 72 -1.78 11.94 -19.57
N PHE A 73 -1.46 13.06 -20.21
CA PHE A 73 -2.10 14.36 -19.91
C PHE A 73 -3.61 14.38 -20.19
N HIS A 74 -4.09 13.50 -21.08
CA HIS A 74 -5.51 13.33 -21.39
C HIS A 74 -6.15 12.18 -20.60
N GLY A 75 -5.42 11.56 -19.68
CA GLY A 75 -5.88 10.40 -18.92
C GLY A 75 -5.86 9.08 -19.71
N ASP A 76 -5.17 9.06 -20.86
CA ASP A 76 -4.98 7.83 -21.64
C ASP A 76 -3.69 7.13 -21.21
N LEU A 77 -3.85 5.96 -20.59
CA LEU A 77 -2.75 5.07 -20.20
C LEU A 77 -2.41 4.06 -21.30
N GLY A 78 -3.04 4.17 -22.46
CA GLY A 78 -2.92 3.26 -23.58
C GLY A 78 -3.84 2.03 -23.45
N VAL A 79 -3.53 1.05 -24.28
CA VAL A 79 -4.31 -0.18 -24.45
C VAL A 79 -3.39 -1.37 -24.16
N SER A 80 -3.92 -2.35 -23.44
CA SER A 80 -3.26 -3.63 -23.18
C SER A 80 -2.92 -4.33 -24.49
N LEU A 81 -1.69 -4.80 -24.61
CA LEU A 81 -1.23 -5.51 -25.80
C LEU A 81 -1.87 -6.90 -25.96
N VAL A 82 -2.30 -7.49 -24.84
CA VAL A 82 -2.84 -8.86 -24.81
C VAL A 82 -4.36 -8.88 -24.86
N SER A 83 -5.01 -8.07 -24.01
CA SER A 83 -6.46 -8.06 -23.87
C SER A 83 -7.16 -7.06 -24.79
N ASN A 84 -6.40 -6.15 -25.41
CA ASN A 84 -6.91 -5.02 -26.19
C ASN A 84 -7.89 -4.11 -25.41
N GLN A 85 -7.85 -4.15 -24.07
CA GLN A 85 -8.64 -3.29 -23.20
C GLN A 85 -7.87 -2.04 -22.80
N LYS A 86 -8.60 -0.95 -22.54
CA LYS A 86 -8.01 0.29 -22.01
C LYS A 86 -7.35 0.01 -20.65
N VAL A 87 -6.08 0.36 -20.51
CA VAL A 87 -5.31 0.17 -19.26
C VAL A 87 -6.00 0.82 -18.06
N ALA A 88 -6.57 2.02 -18.27
CA ALA A 88 -7.33 2.73 -17.24
C ALA A 88 -8.54 1.94 -16.71
N ALA A 89 -9.22 1.16 -17.57
CA ALA A 89 -10.37 0.35 -17.15
C ALA A 89 -9.92 -0.83 -16.28
N SER A 90 -8.87 -1.55 -16.71
CA SER A 90 -8.30 -2.66 -15.94
C SER A 90 -7.79 -2.21 -14.57
N LEU A 91 -7.08 -1.07 -14.51
CA LEU A 91 -6.64 -0.48 -13.25
C LEU A 91 -7.80 0.02 -12.40
N GLY A 92 -8.85 0.58 -13.01
CA GLY A 92 -10.05 1.04 -12.32
C GLY A 92 -10.75 -0.07 -11.52
N SER A 93 -10.73 -1.31 -12.03
CA SER A 93 -11.23 -2.48 -11.29
C SER A 93 -10.25 -3.01 -10.23
N ALA A 94 -8.94 -2.88 -10.46
CA ALA A 94 -7.91 -3.51 -9.65
C ALA A 94 -7.49 -2.64 -8.44
N VAL A 95 -7.39 -1.32 -8.62
CA VAL A 95 -6.96 -0.37 -7.59
C VAL A 95 -7.81 -0.45 -6.30
N PRO A 96 -9.16 -0.49 -6.37
CA PRO A 96 -9.98 -0.61 -5.16
C PRO A 96 -9.68 -1.85 -4.34
N VAL A 97 -9.34 -2.98 -4.97
CA VAL A 97 -9.01 -4.24 -4.30
C VAL A 97 -7.71 -4.08 -3.51
N THR A 98 -6.65 -3.61 -4.18
CA THR A 98 -5.34 -3.39 -3.56
C THR A 98 -5.40 -2.39 -2.41
N VAL A 99 -6.09 -1.26 -2.62
CA VAL A 99 -6.26 -0.21 -1.59
C VAL A 99 -7.07 -0.75 -0.41
N SER A 100 -8.09 -1.58 -0.66
CA SER A 100 -8.88 -2.20 0.43
C SER A 100 -8.02 -3.07 1.33
N VAL A 101 -7.18 -3.93 0.76
CA VAL A 101 -6.26 -4.80 1.52
C VAL A 101 -5.28 -3.95 2.34
N ALA A 102 -4.61 -2.98 1.70
CA ALA A 102 -3.61 -2.14 2.36
C ALA A 102 -4.23 -1.28 3.49
N LEU A 103 -5.43 -0.71 3.26
CA LEU A 103 -6.14 0.09 4.23
C LEU A 103 -6.58 -0.74 5.43
N LEU A 104 -7.21 -1.90 5.20
CA LEU A 104 -7.64 -2.79 6.28
C LEU A 104 -6.45 -3.33 7.07
N ALA A 105 -5.36 -3.70 6.39
CA ALA A 105 -4.12 -4.12 7.04
C ALA A 105 -3.57 -3.01 7.94
N THR A 106 -3.55 -1.76 7.47
CA THR A 106 -3.09 -0.60 8.24
C THR A 106 -3.99 -0.32 9.44
N VAL A 107 -5.32 -0.43 9.27
CA VAL A 107 -6.28 -0.30 10.38
C VAL A 107 -6.03 -1.38 11.43
N PHE A 108 -5.86 -2.64 11.01
CA PHE A 108 -5.51 -3.74 11.90
C PHE A 108 -4.19 -3.49 12.64
N THR A 109 -3.15 -3.09 11.91
CA THR A 109 -1.85 -2.71 12.47
C THR A 109 -1.98 -1.62 13.53
N LEU A 110 -2.74 -0.55 13.25
CA LEU A 110 -2.95 0.55 14.18
C LEU A 110 -3.72 0.09 15.42
N LEU A 111 -4.82 -0.65 15.25
CA LEU A 111 -5.63 -1.13 16.37
C LEU A 111 -4.82 -2.02 17.31
N ILE A 112 -4.12 -3.03 16.77
CA ILE A 112 -3.34 -3.97 17.57
C ILE A 112 -2.07 -3.32 18.09
N GLY A 113 -1.31 -2.64 17.22
CA GLY A 113 -0.04 -2.00 17.56
C GLY A 113 -0.19 -0.92 18.62
N VAL A 114 -1.13 0.01 18.47
CA VAL A 114 -1.36 1.06 19.45
C VAL A 114 -1.82 0.47 20.79
N THR A 115 -2.69 -0.55 20.76
CA THR A 115 -3.16 -1.21 21.99
C THR A 115 -2.00 -1.89 22.72
N LEU A 116 -1.22 -2.71 22.02
CA LEU A 116 -0.07 -3.41 22.59
C LEU A 116 1.00 -2.43 23.12
N GLY A 117 1.36 -1.42 22.34
CA GLY A 117 2.33 -0.40 22.76
C GLY A 117 1.88 0.39 23.99
N THR A 118 0.59 0.73 24.06
CA THR A 118 0.01 1.40 25.24
C THR A 118 0.05 0.50 26.47
N VAL A 119 -0.36 -0.78 26.33
CA VAL A 119 -0.35 -1.75 27.44
C VAL A 119 1.07 -1.96 27.95
N ALA A 120 2.05 -2.12 27.05
CA ALA A 120 3.46 -2.25 27.39
C ALA A 120 3.97 -1.03 28.18
N ALA A 121 3.71 0.18 27.68
CA ALA A 121 4.13 1.42 28.34
C ALA A 121 3.49 1.65 29.71
N VAL A 122 2.19 1.33 29.85
CA VAL A 122 1.42 1.60 31.07
C VAL A 122 1.71 0.59 32.18
N ARG A 123 1.95 -0.69 31.81
CA ARG A 123 2.23 -1.77 32.79
C ARG A 123 3.71 -1.93 33.10
N GLY A 124 4.61 -1.67 32.15
CA GLY A 124 6.05 -1.82 32.34
C GLY A 124 6.48 -3.26 32.67
N GLY A 125 7.72 -3.40 33.15
CA GLY A 125 8.24 -4.65 33.71
C GLY A 125 8.18 -5.85 32.75
N LEU A 126 7.68 -6.98 33.24
CA LEU A 126 7.57 -8.22 32.45
C LEU A 126 6.55 -8.11 31.31
N VAL A 127 5.48 -7.32 31.48
CA VAL A 127 4.47 -7.16 30.43
C VAL A 127 5.05 -6.41 29.24
N ASP A 128 5.79 -5.34 29.50
CA ASP A 128 6.51 -4.60 28.46
C ASP A 128 7.46 -5.50 27.67
N ARG A 129 8.31 -6.25 28.39
CA ARG A 129 9.23 -7.22 27.78
C ARG A 129 8.47 -8.26 26.95
N ALA A 130 7.44 -8.90 27.50
CA ALA A 130 6.68 -9.92 26.78
C ALA A 130 6.00 -9.38 25.52
N VAL A 131 5.39 -8.20 25.60
CA VAL A 131 4.74 -7.55 24.45
C VAL A 131 5.75 -7.17 23.38
N MET A 132 6.88 -6.57 23.75
CA MET A 132 7.92 -6.19 22.79
C MET A 132 8.59 -7.42 22.15
N TRP A 133 8.87 -8.47 22.93
CA TRP A 133 9.38 -9.73 22.39
C TRP A 133 8.39 -10.39 21.42
N GLY A 134 7.12 -10.50 21.80
CA GLY A 134 6.07 -11.07 20.93
C GLY A 134 5.88 -10.25 19.65
N ALA A 135 5.94 -8.92 19.75
CA ALA A 135 5.84 -8.03 18.60
C ALA A 135 7.03 -8.19 17.64
N SER A 136 8.25 -8.35 18.15
CA SER A 136 9.44 -8.64 17.35
C SER A 136 9.35 -9.98 16.63
N ILE A 137 8.81 -11.03 17.28
CA ILE A 137 8.56 -12.32 16.63
C ILE A 137 7.55 -12.15 15.49
N GLY A 138 6.46 -11.42 15.71
CA GLY A 138 5.45 -11.15 14.68
C GLY A 138 6.02 -10.43 13.45
N MET A 139 6.99 -9.53 13.63
CA MET A 139 7.71 -8.88 12.53
C MET A 139 8.63 -9.82 11.75
N ALA A 140 9.19 -10.84 12.40
CA ALA A 140 10.11 -11.77 11.77
C ALA A 140 9.40 -12.80 10.86
N VAL A 141 8.09 -12.98 11.05
CA VAL A 141 7.29 -13.91 10.24
C VAL A 141 7.02 -13.32 8.86
N PRO A 142 7.43 -13.99 7.76
CA PRO A 142 7.10 -13.53 6.42
C PRO A 142 5.60 -13.56 6.16
N SER A 143 5.07 -12.48 5.57
CA SER A 143 3.63 -12.31 5.33
C SER A 143 3.03 -13.42 4.45
N PHE A 144 3.76 -13.87 3.42
CA PHE A 144 3.31 -14.96 2.55
C PHE A 144 3.23 -16.30 3.27
N TRP A 145 4.16 -16.58 4.20
CA TRP A 145 4.13 -17.80 5.00
C TRP A 145 2.96 -17.77 5.97
N LEU A 146 2.75 -16.61 6.62
CA LEU A 146 1.61 -16.39 7.49
C LEU A 146 0.29 -16.53 6.72
N ALA A 147 0.19 -16.02 5.49
CA ALA A 147 -0.99 -16.20 4.64
C ALA A 147 -1.30 -17.69 4.42
N GLY A 148 -0.30 -18.51 4.09
CA GLY A 148 -0.47 -19.96 3.95
C GLY A 148 -0.97 -20.63 5.23
N LEU A 149 -0.40 -20.27 6.39
CA LEU A 149 -0.84 -20.78 7.69
C LEU A 149 -2.28 -20.36 8.01
N LEU A 150 -2.63 -19.11 7.75
CA LEU A 150 -3.97 -18.57 7.97
C LEU A 150 -5.01 -19.29 7.10
N VAL A 151 -4.70 -19.54 5.83
CA VAL A 151 -5.55 -20.35 4.94
C VAL A 151 -5.71 -21.77 5.49
N PHE A 152 -4.61 -22.43 5.87
CA PHE A 152 -4.67 -23.78 6.42
C PHE A 152 -5.55 -23.88 7.67
N VAL A 153 -5.42 -22.94 8.61
CA VAL A 153 -6.18 -22.97 9.86
C VAL A 153 -7.63 -22.56 9.66
N PHE A 154 -7.88 -21.40 9.03
CA PHE A 154 -9.20 -20.78 9.03
C PHE A 154 -10.07 -21.15 7.82
N ALA A 155 -9.48 -21.58 6.71
CA ALA A 155 -10.23 -21.97 5.52
C ALA A 155 -10.31 -23.49 5.35
N ILE A 156 -9.25 -24.23 5.73
CA ILE A 156 -9.21 -25.70 5.55
C ILE A 156 -9.60 -26.43 6.83
N ARG A 157 -8.98 -26.12 7.97
CA ARG A 157 -9.25 -26.83 9.24
C ARG A 157 -10.54 -26.40 9.93
N LEU A 158 -10.83 -25.10 10.00
CA LEU A 158 -11.96 -24.53 10.73
C LEU A 158 -13.08 -23.97 9.83
N PRO A 159 -13.13 -24.31 8.53
CA PRO A 159 -13.73 -23.55 7.40
C PRO A 159 -14.66 -22.37 7.77
N VAL A 160 -14.11 -21.34 8.43
CA VAL A 160 -14.86 -20.15 8.89
C VAL A 160 -14.70 -18.97 7.93
N LEU A 161 -13.61 -18.96 7.16
CA LEU A 161 -13.26 -17.88 6.25
C LEU A 161 -12.89 -18.45 4.87
N PRO A 162 -13.20 -17.72 3.78
CA PRO A 162 -12.86 -18.16 2.43
C PRO A 162 -11.34 -18.17 2.23
N ALA A 163 -10.84 -19.17 1.49
CA ALA A 163 -9.42 -19.28 1.15
C ALA A 163 -9.00 -18.34 0.01
N THR A 164 -9.91 -18.07 -0.93
CA THR A 164 -9.61 -17.33 -2.16
C THR A 164 -10.83 -16.55 -2.65
N GLY A 165 -10.61 -15.61 -3.58
CA GLY A 165 -11.64 -14.86 -4.28
C GLY A 165 -11.91 -13.48 -3.68
N TYR A 166 -12.78 -12.73 -4.35
CA TYR A 166 -13.12 -11.37 -3.97
C TYR A 166 -14.59 -11.10 -4.28
N VAL A 167 -15.28 -10.45 -3.33
CA VAL A 167 -16.63 -9.91 -3.53
C VAL A 167 -16.55 -8.41 -3.36
N ALA A 168 -17.07 -7.66 -4.34
CA ALA A 168 -17.07 -6.21 -4.27
C ALA A 168 -17.93 -5.71 -3.08
N PHE A 169 -17.47 -4.64 -2.44
CA PHE A 169 -18.18 -4.03 -1.31
C PHE A 169 -19.63 -3.64 -1.65
N THR A 170 -19.87 -3.20 -2.89
CA THR A 170 -21.18 -2.82 -3.41
C THR A 170 -22.16 -3.99 -3.56
N VAL A 171 -21.65 -5.22 -3.66
CA VAL A 171 -22.46 -6.44 -3.76
C VAL A 171 -22.81 -6.98 -2.38
N SER A 172 -21.81 -7.13 -1.51
CA SER A 172 -22.01 -7.59 -0.14
C SER A 172 -20.87 -7.13 0.77
N PRO A 173 -21.10 -6.15 1.66
CA PRO A 173 -20.08 -5.70 2.61
C PRO A 173 -19.55 -6.82 3.53
N GLY A 174 -20.43 -7.75 3.92
CA GLY A 174 -20.06 -8.87 4.79
C GLY A 174 -19.14 -9.86 4.10
N GLN A 175 -19.45 -10.23 2.85
CA GLN A 175 -18.58 -11.11 2.07
C GLN A 175 -17.30 -10.40 1.64
N TRP A 176 -17.37 -9.11 1.29
CA TRP A 176 -16.18 -8.30 1.01
C TRP A 176 -15.21 -8.35 2.20
N LEU A 177 -15.69 -8.12 3.42
CA LEU A 177 -14.85 -8.18 4.59
C LEU A 177 -14.31 -9.60 4.84
N SER A 178 -15.16 -10.64 4.74
CA SER A 178 -14.71 -12.01 5.00
C SER A 178 -13.59 -12.49 4.08
N HIS A 179 -13.60 -12.09 2.80
CA HIS A 179 -12.52 -12.38 1.84
C HIS A 179 -11.24 -11.58 2.12
N LEU A 180 -11.33 -10.47 2.85
CA LEU A 180 -10.19 -9.61 3.14
C LEU A 180 -9.58 -9.82 4.54
N ILE A 181 -10.23 -10.55 5.45
CA ILE A 181 -9.72 -10.81 6.81
C ILE A 181 -8.37 -11.53 6.80
N LEU A 182 -8.24 -12.63 6.06
CA LEU A 182 -6.97 -13.38 6.02
C LEU A 182 -5.85 -12.55 5.34
N PRO A 183 -6.07 -11.93 4.17
CA PRO A 183 -5.10 -11.02 3.56
C PRO A 183 -4.67 -9.87 4.48
N MET A 184 -5.63 -9.19 5.13
CA MET A 184 -5.32 -8.01 5.95
C MET A 184 -4.52 -8.38 7.20
N VAL A 185 -4.78 -9.54 7.80
CA VAL A 185 -4.01 -10.03 8.96
C VAL A 185 -2.61 -10.45 8.53
N ALA A 186 -2.48 -11.15 7.39
CA ALA A 186 -1.20 -11.57 6.85
C ALA A 186 -0.25 -10.39 6.57
N VAL A 187 -0.79 -9.33 5.97
CA VAL A 187 -0.04 -8.09 5.67
C VAL A 187 0.16 -7.25 6.94
N GLY A 188 -0.90 -7.04 7.71
CA GLY A 188 -0.91 -6.08 8.81
C GLY A 188 -0.12 -6.53 10.03
N LEU A 189 0.07 -7.85 10.25
CA LEU A 189 0.82 -8.34 11.42
C LEU A 189 2.27 -7.85 11.42
N ALA A 190 2.93 -7.78 10.26
CA ALA A 190 4.29 -7.27 10.14
C ALA A 190 4.40 -5.79 10.59
N GLY A 191 3.34 -5.01 10.39
CA GLY A 191 3.27 -3.61 10.82
C GLY A 191 3.00 -3.42 12.32
N VAL A 192 2.50 -4.44 13.03
CA VAL A 192 2.14 -4.34 14.46
C VAL A 192 3.35 -3.99 15.31
N GLY A 193 4.50 -4.59 15.04
CA GLY A 193 5.71 -4.38 15.83
C GLY A 193 6.25 -2.95 15.81
N PRO A 194 6.51 -2.34 14.63
CA PRO A 194 6.96 -0.96 14.56
C PRO A 194 5.97 0.03 15.21
N VAL A 195 4.66 -0.18 14.99
CA VAL A 195 3.63 0.68 15.58
C VAL A 195 3.54 0.51 17.10
N ALA A 196 3.63 -0.72 17.60
CA ALA A 196 3.64 -0.98 19.05
C ALA A 196 4.88 -0.37 19.72
N PHE A 197 6.06 -0.53 19.11
CA PHE A 197 7.30 0.06 19.59
C PHE A 197 7.20 1.59 19.63
N GLN A 198 6.81 2.23 18.53
CA GLN A 198 6.72 3.69 18.46
C GLN A 198 5.65 4.24 19.42
N THR A 199 4.52 3.55 19.55
CA THR A 199 3.48 3.90 20.52
C THR A 199 4.01 3.80 21.94
N ARG A 200 4.71 2.70 22.28
CA ARG A 200 5.29 2.50 23.61
C ARG A 200 6.25 3.63 23.96
N VAL A 201 7.19 3.95 23.06
CA VAL A 201 8.16 5.05 23.24
C VAL A 201 7.44 6.38 23.50
N GLY A 202 6.46 6.72 22.66
CA GLY A 202 5.71 7.96 22.81
C GLY A 202 4.89 8.01 24.11
N VAL A 203 4.22 6.92 24.49
CA VAL A 203 3.43 6.86 25.73
C VAL A 203 4.31 6.98 26.97
N VAL A 204 5.47 6.29 27.01
CA VAL A 204 6.43 6.40 28.12
C VAL A 204 6.93 7.83 28.27
N GLU A 205 7.31 8.49 27.17
CA GLU A 205 7.78 9.88 27.19
C GLU A 205 6.68 10.84 27.65
N GLN A 206 5.45 10.65 27.16
CA GLN A 206 4.34 11.54 27.52
C GLN A 206 3.88 11.35 28.97
N LEU A 207 3.95 10.13 29.53
CA LEU A 207 3.61 9.86 30.92
C LEU A 207 4.55 10.54 31.93
N SER A 208 5.79 10.88 31.53
CA SER A 208 6.75 11.56 32.41
C SER A 208 6.63 13.09 32.39
N ARG A 209 5.72 13.67 31.59
CA ARG A 209 5.53 15.12 31.46
C ARG A 209 4.67 15.71 32.59
N ASP A 210 4.92 16.97 32.95
CA ASP A 210 4.24 17.64 34.08
C ASP A 210 2.72 17.77 33.91
N TYR A 211 2.22 17.96 32.68
CA TYR A 211 0.77 18.06 32.45
C TYR A 211 0.03 16.80 32.91
N VAL A 212 0.66 15.62 32.87
CA VAL A 212 0.08 14.36 33.35
C VAL A 212 -0.10 14.40 34.86
N ARG A 213 0.88 14.95 35.60
CA ARG A 213 0.80 15.15 37.06
C ARG A 213 -0.29 16.15 37.41
N THR A 214 -0.40 17.25 36.67
CA THR A 214 -1.47 18.25 36.85
C THR A 214 -2.85 17.65 36.62
N LEU A 215 -3.05 16.87 35.56
CA LEU A 215 -4.33 16.21 35.29
C LEU A 215 -4.69 15.17 36.35
N ALA A 216 -3.70 14.43 36.88
CA ALA A 216 -3.91 13.50 37.97
C ALA A 216 -4.30 14.21 39.28
N ALA A 217 -3.64 15.33 39.60
CA ALA A 217 -3.97 16.15 40.76
C ALA A 217 -5.40 16.75 40.67
N ASN A 218 -5.86 17.05 39.46
CA ASN A 218 -7.23 17.48 39.18
C ASN A 218 -8.26 16.32 39.18
N GLY A 219 -7.89 15.12 39.62
CA GLY A 219 -8.79 13.99 39.82
C GLY A 219 -9.17 13.20 38.56
N LEU A 220 -8.49 13.40 37.42
CA LEU A 220 -8.76 12.59 36.23
C LEU A 220 -8.24 11.16 36.43
N SER A 221 -9.07 10.18 36.04
CA SER A 221 -8.67 8.77 36.09
C SER A 221 -7.52 8.46 35.13
N ARG A 222 -6.63 7.54 35.51
CA ARG A 222 -5.47 7.13 34.71
C ARG A 222 -5.85 6.73 33.28
N ARG A 223 -6.96 6.01 33.10
CA ARG A 223 -7.48 5.63 31.78
C ARG A 223 -7.85 6.85 30.93
N ARG A 224 -8.50 7.86 31.53
CA ARG A 224 -8.88 9.10 30.82
C ARG A 224 -7.64 9.89 30.41
N ILE A 225 -6.65 10.01 31.29
CA ILE A 225 -5.38 10.68 31.01
C ILE A 225 -4.66 10.00 29.84
N VAL A 226 -4.54 8.67 29.88
CA VAL A 226 -3.87 7.89 28.83
C VAL A 226 -4.59 8.02 27.48
N CYS A 227 -5.90 7.70 27.44
CA CYS A 227 -6.63 7.65 26.17
C CYS A 227 -6.86 9.02 25.54
N ARG A 228 -7.08 10.08 26.31
CA ARG A 228 -7.48 11.39 25.77
C ARG A 228 -6.31 12.36 25.59
N HIS A 229 -5.28 12.28 26.43
CA HIS A 229 -4.19 13.26 26.44
C HIS A 229 -2.88 12.63 25.98
N VAL A 230 -2.43 11.57 26.64
CA VAL A 230 -1.13 10.94 26.34
C VAL A 230 -1.10 10.37 24.92
N LEU A 231 -2.10 9.57 24.53
CA LEU A 231 -2.14 9.00 23.17
C LEU A 231 -2.27 10.06 22.08
N ARG A 232 -3.01 11.13 22.34
CA ARG A 232 -3.13 12.26 21.42
C ARG A 232 -1.80 12.98 21.21
N ASN A 233 -0.99 13.09 22.25
CA ASN A 233 0.32 13.72 22.15
C ASN A 233 1.38 12.78 21.56
N ALA A 234 1.20 11.46 21.71
CA ALA A 234 2.06 10.44 21.11
C ALA A 234 1.70 10.09 19.66
N SER A 235 0.53 10.53 19.15
CA SER A 235 0.00 10.06 17.86
C SER A 235 0.77 10.58 16.64
N GLY A 236 1.52 11.68 16.75
CA GLY A 236 2.30 12.24 15.64
C GLY A 236 3.30 11.24 15.06
N PRO A 237 4.31 10.80 15.85
CA PRO A 237 5.27 9.78 15.40
C PRO A 237 4.61 8.44 15.02
N VAL A 238 3.54 8.05 15.71
CA VAL A 238 2.80 6.81 15.40
C VAL A 238 2.15 6.89 14.01
N ALA A 239 1.57 8.04 13.65
CA ALA A 239 1.00 8.27 12.32
C ALA A 239 2.08 8.19 11.23
N THR A 240 3.28 8.72 11.48
CA THR A 240 4.42 8.61 10.55
C THR A 240 4.82 7.15 10.31
N VAL A 241 4.96 6.37 11.38
CA VAL A 241 5.30 4.93 11.26
C VAL A 241 4.19 4.16 10.56
N ALA A 242 2.92 4.46 10.84
CA ALA A 242 1.79 3.83 10.17
C ALA A 242 1.74 4.16 8.67
N SER A 243 2.06 5.40 8.29
CA SER A 243 2.17 5.81 6.88
C SER A 243 3.26 5.05 6.15
N LEU A 244 4.44 4.91 6.75
CA LEU A 244 5.52 4.10 6.19
C LEU A 244 5.09 2.62 6.08
N GLY A 245 4.41 2.10 7.10
CA GLY A 245 3.83 0.77 7.12
C GLY A 245 2.84 0.54 5.97
N PHE A 246 1.97 1.51 5.66
CA PHE A 246 1.06 1.44 4.51
C PHE A 246 1.84 1.31 3.19
N VAL A 247 2.88 2.12 2.99
CA VAL A 247 3.71 2.07 1.77
C VAL A 247 4.43 0.73 1.65
N PHE A 248 4.99 0.20 2.74
CA PHE A 248 5.57 -1.15 2.76
C PHE A 248 4.54 -2.25 2.47
N ALA A 249 3.32 -2.09 3.00
CA ALA A 249 2.23 -3.02 2.76
C ALA A 249 1.86 -3.13 1.26
N LEU A 250 1.87 -2.01 0.52
CA LEU A 250 1.62 -2.03 -0.93
C LEU A 250 2.65 -2.88 -1.69
N GLY A 251 3.93 -2.86 -1.28
CA GLY A 251 4.95 -3.70 -1.89
C GLY A 251 4.72 -5.20 -1.62
N GLY A 252 4.32 -5.54 -0.39
CA GLY A 252 4.03 -6.93 -0.01
C GLY A 252 2.68 -7.46 -0.53
N VAL A 253 1.76 -6.57 -0.92
CA VAL A 253 0.40 -6.94 -1.30
C VAL A 253 0.36 -7.79 -2.57
N MET A 254 1.32 -7.65 -3.48
CA MET A 254 1.32 -8.37 -4.76
C MET A 254 1.34 -9.89 -4.57
N VAL A 255 2.18 -10.37 -3.65
CA VAL A 255 2.29 -11.80 -3.33
C VAL A 255 1.03 -12.28 -2.62
N ILE A 256 0.49 -11.45 -1.73
CA ILE A 256 -0.73 -11.78 -0.97
C ILE A 256 -1.94 -11.85 -1.89
N GLU A 257 -2.10 -10.90 -2.82
CA GLU A 257 -3.16 -10.94 -3.82
C GLU A 257 -3.07 -12.20 -4.69
N ALA A 258 -1.85 -12.64 -5.05
CA ALA A 258 -1.67 -13.89 -5.79
C ALA A 258 -2.09 -15.13 -4.97
N ILE A 259 -1.72 -15.19 -3.68
CA ILE A 259 -2.07 -16.32 -2.79
C ILE A 259 -3.59 -16.43 -2.60
N PHE A 260 -4.27 -15.31 -2.38
CA PHE A 260 -5.70 -15.26 -2.15
C PHE A 260 -6.53 -15.13 -3.45
N ASN A 261 -5.89 -15.15 -4.62
CA ASN A 261 -6.53 -14.95 -5.92
C ASN A 261 -7.41 -13.67 -5.98
N LEU A 262 -6.86 -12.56 -5.48
CA LEU A 262 -7.50 -11.26 -5.50
C LEU A 262 -7.22 -10.57 -6.85
N PRO A 263 -8.23 -9.99 -7.52
CA PRO A 263 -8.07 -9.26 -8.78
C PRO A 263 -7.55 -7.83 -8.52
N GLY A 264 -6.39 -7.69 -7.87
CA GLY A 264 -5.75 -6.43 -7.55
C GLY A 264 -4.69 -6.00 -8.56
N VAL A 265 -4.08 -4.84 -8.31
CA VAL A 265 -3.04 -4.26 -9.18
C VAL A 265 -1.80 -5.15 -9.19
N GLY A 266 -1.50 -5.82 -8.08
CA GLY A 266 -0.36 -6.72 -7.98
C GLY A 266 -0.50 -7.96 -8.84
N THR A 267 -1.64 -8.63 -8.81
CA THR A 267 -1.89 -9.78 -9.72
C THR A 267 -1.95 -9.35 -11.17
N LEU A 268 -2.57 -8.21 -11.48
CA LEU A 268 -2.61 -7.64 -12.82
C LEU A 268 -1.20 -7.35 -13.36
N MET A 269 -0.35 -6.72 -12.54
CA MET A 269 1.05 -6.44 -12.88
C MET A 269 1.85 -7.73 -13.07
N LEU A 270 1.69 -8.72 -12.18
CA LEU A 270 2.36 -10.02 -12.32
C LEU A 270 1.95 -10.75 -13.60
N SER A 271 0.67 -10.72 -13.99
CA SER A 271 0.23 -11.28 -15.27
C SER A 271 0.81 -10.51 -16.46
N ALA A 272 0.83 -9.18 -16.40
CA ALA A 272 1.33 -8.34 -17.47
C ALA A 272 2.83 -8.54 -17.72
N ILE A 273 3.62 -8.67 -16.64
CA ILE A 273 5.06 -8.98 -16.75
C ILE A 273 5.26 -10.32 -17.45
N ARG A 274 4.50 -11.37 -17.07
CA ARG A 274 4.62 -12.70 -17.69
C ARG A 274 4.20 -12.72 -19.16
N GLN A 275 3.28 -11.84 -19.55
CA GLN A 275 2.73 -11.77 -20.90
C GLN A 275 3.34 -10.64 -21.74
N HIS A 276 4.43 -10.00 -21.27
CA HIS A 276 5.05 -8.84 -21.91
C HIS A 276 4.06 -7.71 -22.27
N ASP A 277 3.02 -7.51 -21.47
CA ASP A 277 2.04 -6.44 -21.63
C ASP A 277 2.54 -5.14 -21.00
N LEU A 278 3.46 -4.49 -21.70
CA LEU A 278 4.18 -3.32 -21.21
C LEU A 278 3.26 -2.14 -20.82
N PRO A 279 2.19 -1.79 -21.57
CA PRO A 279 1.27 -0.73 -21.18
C PRO A 279 0.61 -0.96 -19.81
N ILE A 280 0.20 -2.20 -19.50
CA ILE A 280 -0.37 -2.53 -18.19
C ILE A 280 0.69 -2.39 -17.09
N VAL A 281 1.93 -2.82 -17.33
CA VAL A 281 3.03 -2.67 -16.36
C VAL A 281 3.30 -1.19 -16.08
N GLN A 282 3.38 -0.34 -17.12
CA GLN A 282 3.58 1.10 -16.96
C GLN A 282 2.43 1.74 -16.18
N GLY A 283 1.19 1.42 -16.55
CA GLY A 283 0.00 1.90 -15.84
C GLY A 283 -0.05 1.46 -14.38
N ALA A 284 0.32 0.21 -14.07
CA ALA A 284 0.36 -0.30 -12.70
C ALA A 284 1.42 0.42 -11.84
N VAL A 285 2.62 0.69 -12.39
CA VAL A 285 3.67 1.44 -11.69
C VAL A 285 3.22 2.88 -11.41
N LEU A 286 2.57 3.53 -12.38
CA LEU A 286 1.99 4.85 -12.19
C LEU A 286 0.88 4.85 -11.14
N ALA A 287 0.01 3.83 -11.14
CA ALA A 287 -1.06 3.67 -10.15
C ALA A 287 -0.49 3.49 -8.73
N PHE A 288 0.49 2.60 -8.54
CA PHE A 288 1.15 2.44 -7.24
C PHE A 288 1.83 3.74 -6.79
N SER A 289 2.52 4.42 -7.70
CA SER A 289 3.20 5.69 -7.38
C SER A 289 2.20 6.77 -6.98
N LEU A 290 1.08 6.87 -7.67
CA LEU A 290 0.00 7.79 -7.32
C LEU A 290 -0.58 7.48 -5.94
N ILE A 291 -0.83 6.19 -5.62
CA ILE A 291 -1.31 5.77 -4.30
C ILE A 291 -0.29 6.14 -3.21
N ILE A 292 0.99 5.85 -3.42
CA ILE A 292 2.06 6.17 -2.47
C ILE A 292 2.14 7.68 -2.22
N VAL A 293 2.11 8.49 -3.28
CA VAL A 293 2.14 9.95 -3.15
C VAL A 293 0.88 10.47 -2.44
N ALA A 294 -0.29 9.92 -2.75
CA ALA A 294 -1.54 10.28 -2.07
C ALA A 294 -1.50 9.96 -0.57
N VAL A 295 -0.95 8.81 -0.19
CA VAL A 295 -0.80 8.40 1.21
C VAL A 295 0.20 9.29 1.94
N ASN A 296 1.34 9.62 1.32
CA ASN A 296 2.31 10.53 1.90
C ASN A 296 1.71 11.92 2.11
N LEU A 297 0.96 12.43 1.14
CA LEU A 297 0.24 13.70 1.27
C LEU A 297 -0.77 13.66 2.42
N LEU A 298 -1.55 12.57 2.52
CA LEU A 298 -2.51 12.38 3.61
C LEU A 298 -1.81 12.33 4.97
N SER A 299 -0.67 11.64 5.06
CA SER A 299 0.15 11.55 6.25
C SER A 299 0.70 12.91 6.69
N ASP A 300 1.22 13.71 5.75
CA ASP A 300 1.68 15.07 6.02
C ASP A 300 0.55 15.95 6.59
N VAL A 301 -0.66 15.83 6.03
CA VAL A 301 -1.84 16.55 6.51
C VAL A 301 -2.25 16.08 7.91
N VAL A 302 -2.27 14.78 8.16
CA VAL A 302 -2.56 14.21 9.48
C VAL A 302 -1.53 14.66 10.51
N ALA A 303 -0.24 14.63 10.17
CA ALA A 303 0.84 15.10 11.04
C ALA A 303 0.70 16.60 11.37
N ALA A 304 0.40 17.44 10.38
CA ALA A 304 0.20 18.88 10.58
C ALA A 304 -1.09 19.22 11.36
N ALA A 305 -2.10 18.36 11.28
CA ALA A 305 -3.33 18.46 12.08
C ALA A 305 -3.08 18.06 13.54
N LEU A 306 -2.33 16.99 13.78
CA LEU A 306 -2.01 16.46 15.10
C LEU A 306 -1.00 17.32 15.87
N ASN A 307 -0.02 17.92 15.18
CA ASN A 307 0.98 18.79 15.81
C ASN A 307 0.98 20.19 15.17
N PRO A 308 0.37 21.20 15.83
CA PRO A 308 0.26 22.55 15.29
C PRO A 308 1.61 23.27 15.14
N ARG A 309 2.71 22.76 15.72
CA ARG A 309 4.06 23.34 15.53
C ARG A 309 4.67 23.03 14.15
N ILE A 310 4.18 22.00 13.45
CA ILE A 310 4.68 21.59 12.13
C ILE A 310 4.04 22.45 11.01
N ARG A 311 3.08 23.32 11.34
CA ARG A 311 2.31 24.11 10.35
C ARG A 311 3.11 25.19 9.60
N PHE A 312 4.33 25.49 10.05
CA PHE A 312 5.13 26.63 9.59
C PHE A 312 6.46 26.26 8.90
N SER A 313 6.72 24.97 8.64
CA SER A 313 7.87 24.47 7.85
C SER A 313 7.39 24.06 6.45
#